data_AF-A0A2A4B5D3-F1
#
_entry.id   AF-A0A2A4B5D3-F1
#
_cell.length_a   1.000
_cell.length_b   1.000
_cell.length_c   1.000
_cell.angle_alpha   90.00
_cell.angle_beta   90.00
_cell.angle_gamma   90.00
#
_symmetry.space_group_name_H-M   'P 1'
#
loop_
_entity.id
_entity.type
_entity.pdbx_description
1 polymer ?
#
loop_
_entity_poly.entity_id
_entity_poly.type
_entity_poly.pdbx_seq_one_letter_code
_entity_poly.pdbx_strand_id
1 'polypeptide(L)'
;MLMLSRTAASLYWLGRYVERADFIARLVEATVRLDALSATPAGEAAWESALRVTYTDEAFAASGARADQTNVARFLTIDTGHPGSIVQCLDMARNNARAVRTALTREAWTAINRAWLLFNSRMRPGNAMATLNLVEAVKAETRGFEGAILRMMRNEAVWFIRLGSAVERADNTARLIDVKYHLLLPEGAPVGGIVDRDQWTTILQTVSAVTAYRWLYSEGLEPRLVIDLLLTRPELPRSLAACVEETVEMLGLLGKRTGLQGGADRMARARLARMHKTRTPEVIVGGLHEWLSAFIAENLALDRAIAQQFRFI
;
A
#
# COMPACT_ATOMS: atom_id res chain seq x y z
N MET A 1 4.01 29.14 -13.76
CA MET A 1 2.59 28.92 -14.11
C MET A 1 1.99 28.09 -12.99
N LEU A 2 0.97 28.60 -12.29
CA LEU A 2 0.33 27.90 -11.17
C LEU A 2 -0.48 26.71 -11.71
N MET A 3 -0.28 25.52 -11.12
CA MET A 3 -1.05 24.32 -11.44
C MET A 3 -2.50 24.46 -10.94
N LEU A 4 -3.49 24.07 -11.75
CA LEU A 4 -4.89 24.05 -11.35
C LEU A 4 -5.13 23.00 -10.27
N SER A 5 -5.99 23.29 -9.29
CA SER A 5 -6.20 22.38 -8.15
C SER A 5 -6.78 21.02 -8.56
N ARG A 6 -7.62 20.97 -9.61
CA ARG A 6 -8.10 19.71 -10.21
C ARG A 6 -6.96 18.86 -10.79
N THR A 7 -5.96 19.49 -11.41
CA THR A 7 -4.77 18.80 -11.94
C THR A 7 -3.96 18.19 -10.79
N ALA A 8 -3.73 18.96 -9.73
CA ALA A 8 -3.04 18.47 -8.53
C ALA A 8 -3.79 17.29 -7.88
N ALA A 9 -5.11 17.41 -7.72
CA ALA A 9 -5.95 16.35 -7.17
C ALA A 9 -5.86 15.06 -8.00
N SER A 10 -5.94 15.19 -9.33
CA SER A 10 -5.85 14.03 -10.24
C SER A 10 -4.49 13.34 -10.14
N LEU A 11 -3.39 14.10 -10.05
CA LEU A 11 -2.03 13.57 -9.94
C LEU A 11 -1.79 12.89 -8.59
N TYR A 12 -2.28 13.49 -7.49
CA TYR A 12 -2.24 12.91 -6.16
C TYR A 12 -2.99 11.58 -6.09
N TRP A 13 -4.25 11.58 -6.53
CA TRP A 13 -5.07 10.38 -6.53
C TRP A 13 -4.58 9.31 -7.50
N LEU A 14 -3.99 9.70 -8.64
CA LEU A 14 -3.31 8.75 -9.53
C LEU A 14 -2.24 7.95 -8.77
N GLY A 15 -1.36 8.63 -8.02
CA GLY A 15 -0.34 7.97 -7.21
C GLY A 15 -0.91 7.01 -6.17
N ARG A 16 -1.99 7.43 -5.48
CA ARG A 16 -2.70 6.58 -4.49
C ARG A 16 -3.30 5.33 -5.12
N TYR A 17 -4.04 5.48 -6.21
CA TYR A 17 -4.72 4.34 -6.83
C TYR A 17 -3.74 3.32 -7.42
N VAL A 18 -2.61 3.77 -7.98
CA VAL A 18 -1.56 2.85 -8.47
C VAL A 18 -0.91 2.10 -7.31
N GLU A 19 -0.57 2.79 -6.22
CA GLU A 19 0.02 2.14 -5.03
C GLU A 19 -0.94 1.14 -4.39
N ARG A 20 -2.24 1.47 -4.31
CA ARG A 20 -3.28 0.55 -3.80
C ARG A 20 -3.40 -0.69 -4.68
N ALA A 21 -3.45 -0.53 -5.99
CA ALA A 21 -3.50 -1.64 -6.93
C ALA A 21 -2.26 -2.57 -6.79
N ASP A 22 -1.06 -1.99 -6.67
CA ASP A 22 0.18 -2.74 -6.45
C ASP A 22 0.14 -3.52 -5.11
N PHE A 23 -0.29 -2.87 -4.04
CA PHE A 23 -0.38 -3.48 -2.72
C PHE A 23 -1.38 -4.64 -2.68
N ILE A 24 -2.59 -4.46 -3.22
CA ILE A 24 -3.60 -5.52 -3.27
C ILE A 24 -3.12 -6.69 -4.13
N ALA A 25 -2.44 -6.43 -5.26
CA ALA A 25 -1.85 -7.48 -6.09
C ALA A 25 -0.85 -8.34 -5.29
N ARG A 26 0.00 -7.69 -4.49
CA ARG A 26 0.98 -8.36 -3.62
C ARG A 26 0.32 -9.15 -2.50
N LEU A 27 -0.71 -8.58 -1.87
CA LEU A 27 -1.46 -9.23 -0.81
C LEU A 27 -2.17 -10.48 -1.33
N VAL A 28 -2.81 -10.40 -2.51
CA VAL A 28 -3.46 -11.55 -3.15
C VAL A 28 -2.42 -12.62 -3.52
N GLU A 29 -1.27 -12.24 -4.09
CA GLU A 29 -0.19 -13.20 -4.39
C GLU A 29 0.26 -13.94 -3.12
N ALA A 30 0.54 -13.19 -2.06
CA ALA A 30 0.92 -13.70 -0.75
C ALA A 30 -0.12 -14.68 -0.19
N THR A 31 -1.40 -14.33 -0.29
CA THR A 31 -2.51 -15.12 0.24
C THR A 31 -2.69 -16.42 -0.55
N VAL A 32 -2.62 -16.37 -1.89
CA VAL A 32 -2.65 -17.58 -2.73
C VAL A 32 -1.47 -18.51 -2.40
N ARG A 33 -0.28 -17.97 -2.14
CA ARG A 33 0.89 -18.78 -1.77
C ARG A 33 0.72 -19.44 -0.40
N LEU A 34 0.17 -18.73 0.59
CA LEU A 34 -0.08 -19.27 1.93
C LEU A 34 -1.19 -20.34 1.95
N ASP A 35 -2.18 -20.23 1.08
CA ASP A 35 -3.30 -21.16 1.03
C ASP A 35 -3.02 -22.33 0.07
N ALA A 36 -2.85 -22.05 -1.22
CA ALA A 36 -2.83 -23.07 -2.26
C ALA A 36 -1.46 -23.71 -2.53
N LEU A 37 -0.35 -23.07 -2.11
CA LEU A 37 1.01 -23.54 -2.39
C LEU A 37 1.82 -23.89 -1.13
N SER A 38 1.22 -23.74 0.06
CA SER A 38 1.82 -24.13 1.33
C SER A 38 1.62 -25.63 1.59
N ALA A 39 2.59 -26.26 2.25
CA ALA A 39 2.44 -27.64 2.73
C ALA A 39 1.35 -27.77 3.81
N THR A 40 1.06 -26.66 4.52
CA THR A 40 -0.05 -26.53 5.47
C THR A 40 -0.92 -25.37 5.02
N PRO A 41 -2.00 -25.63 4.24
CA PRO A 41 -2.90 -24.59 3.76
C PRO A 41 -3.50 -23.79 4.91
N ALA A 42 -3.39 -22.46 4.84
CA ALA A 42 -3.99 -21.57 5.82
C ALA A 42 -5.52 -21.43 5.66
N GLY A 43 -6.08 -21.83 4.52
CA GLY A 43 -7.53 -21.86 4.29
C GLY A 43 -8.18 -20.48 4.36
N GLU A 44 -9.45 -20.46 4.78
CA GLU A 44 -10.28 -19.25 4.87
C GLU A 44 -9.66 -18.16 5.75
N ALA A 45 -8.95 -18.52 6.82
CA ALA A 45 -8.31 -17.57 7.73
C ALA A 45 -7.31 -16.64 7.01
N ALA A 46 -6.59 -17.15 5.99
CA ALA A 46 -5.68 -16.32 5.20
C ALA A 46 -6.44 -15.29 4.34
N TRP A 47 -7.57 -15.69 3.77
CA TRP A 47 -8.41 -14.83 2.94
C TRP A 47 -9.20 -13.81 3.76
N GLU A 48 -9.73 -14.20 4.93
CA GLU A 48 -10.30 -13.27 5.91
C GLU A 48 -9.26 -12.24 6.37
N SER A 49 -8.02 -12.68 6.62
CA SER A 49 -6.93 -11.77 6.95
C SER A 49 -6.66 -10.77 5.82
N ALA A 50 -6.68 -11.19 4.55
CA ALA A 50 -6.51 -10.29 3.41
C ALA A 50 -7.65 -9.25 3.30
N LEU A 51 -8.90 -9.67 3.57
CA LEU A 51 -10.06 -8.78 3.62
C LEU A 51 -9.93 -7.74 4.74
N ARG A 52 -9.50 -8.16 5.94
CA ARG A 52 -9.25 -7.23 7.06
C ARG A 52 -8.13 -6.23 6.76
N VAL A 53 -7.01 -6.67 6.16
CA VAL A 53 -5.90 -5.77 5.78
C VAL A 53 -6.37 -4.68 4.82
N THR A 54 -7.32 -4.99 3.94
CA THR A 54 -7.88 -4.04 2.98
C THR A 54 -9.05 -3.22 3.53
N TYR A 55 -9.52 -3.50 4.76
CA TYR A 55 -10.77 -2.99 5.35
C TYR A 55 -11.98 -3.24 4.45
N THR A 56 -12.12 -4.48 3.97
CA THR A 56 -13.20 -4.88 3.06
C THR A 56 -13.96 -6.12 3.52
N ASP A 57 -13.68 -6.60 4.73
CA ASP A 57 -14.33 -7.75 5.36
C ASP A 57 -15.83 -7.57 5.54
N GLU A 58 -16.30 -6.40 6.01
CA GLU A 58 -17.74 -6.11 6.10
C GLU A 58 -18.42 -6.09 4.72
N ALA A 59 -17.80 -5.42 3.74
CA ALA A 59 -18.32 -5.32 2.38
C ALA A 59 -18.37 -6.68 1.68
N PHE A 60 -17.39 -7.54 1.93
CA PHE A 60 -17.38 -8.91 1.42
C PHE A 60 -18.41 -9.78 2.13
N ALA A 61 -18.53 -9.70 3.45
CA ALA A 61 -19.52 -10.45 4.22
C ALA A 61 -20.96 -10.12 3.78
N ALA A 62 -21.23 -8.87 3.42
CA ALA A 62 -22.53 -8.44 2.88
C ALA A 62 -22.91 -9.14 1.56
N SER A 63 -21.94 -9.70 0.82
CA SER A 63 -22.21 -10.50 -0.38
C SER A 63 -22.75 -11.91 -0.07
N GLY A 64 -22.59 -12.39 1.16
CA GLY A 64 -22.95 -13.74 1.59
C GLY A 64 -22.03 -14.85 1.03
N ALA A 65 -20.96 -14.49 0.31
CA ALA A 65 -20.00 -15.45 -0.21
C ALA A 65 -19.06 -15.99 0.88
N ARG A 66 -18.63 -17.23 0.72
CA ARG A 66 -17.61 -17.84 1.59
C ARG A 66 -16.24 -17.20 1.34
N ALA A 67 -15.44 -17.00 2.38
CA ALA A 67 -14.10 -16.42 2.31
C ALA A 67 -13.05 -17.40 1.76
N ASP A 68 -13.33 -18.02 0.62
CA ASP A 68 -12.39 -18.88 -0.10
C ASP A 68 -11.58 -18.11 -1.15
N GLN A 69 -10.55 -18.77 -1.69
CA GLN A 69 -9.70 -18.18 -2.72
C GLN A 69 -10.46 -17.62 -3.91
N THR A 70 -11.48 -18.33 -4.40
CA THR A 70 -12.14 -17.95 -5.65
C THR A 70 -12.96 -16.68 -5.44
N ASN A 71 -13.72 -16.61 -4.35
CA ASN A 71 -14.58 -15.47 -4.05
C ASN A 71 -13.77 -14.24 -3.65
N VAL A 72 -12.78 -14.40 -2.76
CA VAL A 72 -12.00 -13.25 -2.27
C VAL A 72 -11.03 -12.75 -3.34
N ALA A 73 -10.38 -13.63 -4.10
CA ALA A 73 -9.56 -13.19 -5.23
C ALA A 73 -10.41 -12.47 -6.28
N ARG A 74 -11.62 -12.95 -6.59
CA ARG A 74 -12.55 -12.24 -7.51
C ARG A 74 -12.83 -10.83 -6.99
N PHE A 75 -13.25 -10.74 -5.73
CA PHE A 75 -13.66 -9.52 -5.08
C PHE A 75 -12.56 -8.46 -5.03
N LEU A 76 -11.34 -8.85 -4.65
CA LEU A 76 -10.20 -7.94 -4.55
C LEU A 76 -9.57 -7.58 -5.91
N THR A 77 -9.74 -8.40 -6.95
CA THR A 77 -9.04 -8.18 -8.23
C THR A 77 -9.94 -7.63 -9.33
N ILE A 78 -11.02 -8.33 -9.69
CA ILE A 78 -11.78 -8.06 -10.92
C ILE A 78 -13.20 -7.55 -10.68
N ASP A 79 -13.65 -7.48 -9.42
CA ASP A 79 -15.01 -7.07 -9.10
C ASP A 79 -15.19 -5.55 -9.31
N THR A 80 -16.00 -5.18 -10.29
CA THR A 80 -16.31 -3.78 -10.59
C THR A 80 -17.34 -3.18 -9.64
N GLY A 81 -18.04 -3.98 -8.84
CA GLY A 81 -18.94 -3.50 -7.79
C GLY A 81 -18.22 -3.05 -6.52
N HIS A 82 -16.96 -3.48 -6.34
CA HIS A 82 -16.13 -3.12 -5.19
C HIS A 82 -15.16 -1.97 -5.55
N PRO A 83 -15.30 -0.75 -5.00
CA PRO A 83 -14.45 0.39 -5.34
C PRO A 83 -12.96 0.22 -4.98
N GLY A 84 -12.65 -0.71 -4.07
CA GLY A 84 -11.28 -1.00 -3.65
C GLY A 84 -10.59 -2.07 -4.49
N SER A 85 -11.28 -2.71 -5.45
CA SER A 85 -10.68 -3.76 -6.27
C SER A 85 -9.56 -3.23 -7.16
N ILE A 86 -8.64 -4.10 -7.58
CA ILE A 86 -7.55 -3.71 -8.49
C ILE A 86 -8.10 -3.10 -9.78
N VAL A 87 -9.13 -3.69 -10.39
CA VAL A 87 -9.73 -3.16 -11.61
C VAL A 87 -10.30 -1.76 -11.42
N GLN A 88 -10.98 -1.48 -10.30
CA GLN A 88 -11.52 -0.16 -10.00
C GLN A 88 -10.42 0.85 -9.70
N CYS A 89 -9.39 0.46 -8.94
CA CYS A 89 -8.22 1.30 -8.69
C CYS A 89 -7.54 1.70 -10.01
N LEU A 90 -7.33 0.75 -10.92
CA LEU A 90 -6.70 1.04 -12.22
C LEU A 90 -7.59 1.85 -13.15
N ASP A 91 -8.92 1.68 -13.10
CA ASP A 91 -9.85 2.53 -13.85
C ASP A 91 -9.79 3.98 -13.35
N MET A 92 -9.84 4.18 -12.03
CA MET A 92 -9.71 5.50 -11.41
C MET A 92 -8.35 6.14 -11.67
N ALA A 93 -7.25 5.38 -11.58
CA ALA A 93 -5.92 5.82 -11.96
C ALA A 93 -5.87 6.27 -13.42
N ARG A 94 -6.43 5.46 -14.34
CA ARG A 94 -6.49 5.78 -15.77
C ARG A 94 -7.31 7.03 -16.05
N ASN A 95 -8.46 7.19 -15.40
CA ASN A 95 -9.30 8.39 -15.56
C ASN A 95 -8.59 9.66 -15.09
N ASN A 96 -7.91 9.60 -13.93
CA ASN A 96 -7.06 10.69 -13.46
C ASN A 96 -5.92 10.99 -14.45
N ALA A 97 -5.23 9.97 -14.97
CA ALA A 97 -4.17 10.12 -15.95
C ALA A 97 -4.66 10.72 -17.28
N ARG A 98 -5.90 10.43 -17.70
CA ARG A 98 -6.53 11.06 -18.87
C ARG A 98 -6.76 12.54 -18.65
N ALA A 99 -7.27 12.92 -17.47
CA ALA A 99 -7.54 14.31 -17.12
C ALA A 99 -6.27 15.17 -17.10
N VAL A 100 -5.11 14.57 -16.82
CA VAL A 100 -3.81 15.25 -16.76
C VAL A 100 -2.83 14.74 -17.82
N ARG A 101 -3.32 14.30 -18.98
CA ARG A 101 -2.52 13.62 -20.01
C ARG A 101 -1.28 14.41 -20.46
N THR A 102 -1.36 15.73 -20.46
CA THR A 102 -0.27 16.65 -20.83
C THR A 102 0.82 16.77 -19.76
N ALA A 103 0.52 16.39 -18.50
CA ALA A 103 1.49 16.36 -17.40
C ALA A 103 2.28 15.05 -17.34
N LEU A 104 1.87 14.02 -18.08
CA LEU A 104 2.49 12.68 -18.08
C LEU A 104 3.27 12.41 -19.36
N THR A 105 4.38 11.69 -19.24
CA THR A 105 5.09 11.16 -20.40
C THR A 105 4.25 10.08 -21.09
N ARG A 106 4.59 9.80 -22.36
CA ARG A 106 3.98 8.68 -23.11
C ARG A 106 4.18 7.36 -22.38
N GLU A 107 5.34 7.14 -21.77
CA GLU A 107 5.68 5.92 -21.03
C GLU A 107 4.78 5.73 -19.81
N ALA A 108 4.65 6.76 -18.96
CA ALA A 108 3.79 6.72 -17.78
C ALA A 108 2.32 6.46 -18.16
N TRP A 109 1.82 7.18 -19.18
CA TRP A 109 0.47 6.94 -19.72
C TRP A 109 0.29 5.51 -20.23
N THR A 110 1.26 5.00 -20.99
CA THR A 110 1.14 3.67 -21.61
C THR A 110 1.15 2.56 -20.55
N ALA A 111 1.97 2.69 -19.50
CA ALA A 111 1.99 1.74 -18.39
C ALA A 111 0.62 1.63 -17.68
N ILE A 112 0.00 2.76 -17.32
CA ILE A 112 -1.35 2.75 -16.70
C ILE A 112 -2.37 2.13 -17.65
N ASN A 113 -2.33 2.50 -18.93
CA ASN A 113 -3.29 1.98 -19.90
C ASN A 113 -3.11 0.46 -20.13
N ARG A 114 -1.88 -0.06 -20.14
CA ARG A 114 -1.63 -1.51 -20.21
C ARG A 114 -2.10 -2.21 -18.95
N ALA A 115 -1.82 -1.66 -17.76
CA ALA A 115 -2.32 -2.20 -16.50
C ALA A 115 -3.85 -2.35 -16.50
N TRP A 116 -4.57 -1.32 -16.95
CA TRP A 116 -6.02 -1.36 -17.07
C TRP A 116 -6.51 -2.39 -18.11
N LEU A 117 -5.84 -2.46 -19.27
CA LEU A 117 -6.19 -3.42 -20.34
C LEU A 117 -6.03 -4.89 -19.91
N LEU A 118 -5.26 -5.19 -18.85
CA LEU A 118 -5.19 -6.55 -18.29
C LEU A 118 -6.57 -7.07 -17.90
N PHE A 119 -7.51 -6.19 -17.53
CA PHE A 119 -8.84 -6.59 -17.06
C PHE A 119 -9.87 -6.64 -18.18
N ASN A 120 -9.50 -6.24 -19.40
CA ASN A 120 -10.40 -6.31 -20.55
C ASN A 120 -10.71 -7.78 -20.86
N SER A 121 -12.00 -8.11 -20.99
CA SER A 121 -12.49 -9.47 -21.26
C SER A 121 -12.24 -10.53 -20.16
N ARG A 122 -11.87 -10.14 -18.93
CA ARG A 122 -11.72 -11.07 -17.79
C ARG A 122 -12.97 -11.07 -16.90
N MET A 123 -13.81 -12.10 -17.04
CA MET A 123 -15.07 -12.23 -16.30
C MET A 123 -14.97 -13.03 -14.99
N ARG A 124 -13.89 -13.79 -14.79
CA ARG A 124 -13.66 -14.63 -13.59
C ARG A 124 -12.17 -14.65 -13.23
N PRO A 125 -11.78 -14.61 -11.94
CA PRO A 125 -10.44 -15.04 -11.59
C PRO A 125 -10.38 -16.52 -11.97
N GLY A 126 -9.37 -16.92 -12.73
CA GLY A 126 -9.21 -18.34 -13.02
C GLY A 126 -8.81 -19.12 -11.76
N ASN A 127 -8.17 -20.27 -11.93
CA ASN A 127 -7.56 -21.01 -10.82
C ASN A 127 -6.43 -20.20 -10.12
N ALA A 128 -5.80 -20.79 -9.10
CA ALA A 128 -4.67 -20.18 -8.37
C ALA A 128 -3.59 -19.62 -9.30
N MET A 129 -3.19 -20.40 -10.31
CA MET A 129 -2.16 -20.00 -11.26
C MET A 129 -2.59 -18.82 -12.13
N ALA A 130 -3.83 -18.80 -12.60
CA ALA A 130 -4.37 -17.68 -13.35
C ALA A 130 -4.43 -16.40 -12.50
N THR A 131 -4.77 -16.53 -11.22
CA THR A 131 -4.75 -15.41 -10.25
C THR A 131 -3.32 -14.90 -10.05
N LEU A 132 -2.34 -15.78 -9.84
CA LEU A 132 -0.92 -15.42 -9.73
C LEU A 132 -0.40 -14.70 -10.98
N ASN A 133 -0.74 -15.21 -12.17
CA ASN A 133 -0.35 -14.58 -13.44
C ASN A 133 -0.98 -13.20 -13.61
N LEU A 134 -2.24 -13.01 -13.19
CA LEU A 134 -2.91 -11.71 -13.21
C LEU A 134 -2.18 -10.71 -12.31
N VAL A 135 -1.97 -11.06 -11.03
CA VAL A 135 -1.36 -10.13 -10.07
C VAL A 135 0.10 -9.84 -10.40
N GLU A 136 0.85 -10.78 -10.96
CA GLU A 136 2.22 -10.52 -11.43
C GLU A 136 2.24 -9.57 -12.63
N ALA A 137 1.30 -9.71 -13.57
CA ALA A 137 1.15 -8.76 -14.67
C ALA A 137 0.79 -7.35 -14.18
N VAL A 138 -0.10 -7.24 -13.19
CA VAL A 138 -0.42 -5.96 -12.53
C VAL A 138 0.84 -5.35 -11.92
N LYS A 139 1.56 -6.12 -11.09
CA LYS A 139 2.82 -5.68 -10.46
C LYS A 139 3.88 -5.27 -11.49
N ALA A 140 3.93 -5.91 -12.65
CA ALA A 140 4.87 -5.56 -13.71
C ALA A 140 4.54 -4.18 -14.32
N GLU A 141 3.28 -3.90 -14.58
CA GLU A 141 2.86 -2.61 -15.13
C GLU A 141 2.92 -1.48 -14.10
N THR A 142 2.62 -1.73 -12.82
CA THR A 142 2.82 -0.72 -11.74
C THR A 142 4.30 -0.37 -11.58
N ARG A 143 5.21 -1.36 -11.57
CA ARG A 143 6.66 -1.12 -11.63
C ARG A 143 7.08 -0.34 -12.87
N GLY A 144 6.48 -0.64 -14.02
CA GLY A 144 6.71 0.10 -15.27
C GLY A 144 6.29 1.57 -15.15
N PHE A 145 5.16 1.84 -14.50
CA PHE A 145 4.70 3.19 -14.20
C PHE A 145 5.65 3.92 -13.26
N GLU A 146 6.02 3.31 -12.12
CA GLU A 146 6.99 3.89 -11.18
C GLU A 146 8.32 4.23 -11.87
N GLY A 147 8.84 3.31 -12.67
CA GLY A 147 10.06 3.54 -13.46
C GLY A 147 9.91 4.67 -14.49
N ALA A 148 8.72 4.89 -15.05
CA ALA A 148 8.46 6.01 -15.93
C ALA A 148 8.42 7.34 -15.16
N ILE A 149 7.76 7.38 -13.99
CA ILE A 149 7.70 8.55 -13.12
C ILE A 149 9.10 9.02 -12.69
N LEU A 150 10.00 8.09 -12.36
CA LEU A 150 11.39 8.41 -11.96
C LEU A 150 12.22 9.05 -13.09
N ARG A 151 11.83 8.86 -14.35
CA ARG A 151 12.49 9.44 -15.53
C ARG A 151 11.85 10.75 -16.00
N MET A 152 10.71 11.12 -15.43
CA MET A 152 10.05 12.39 -15.75
C MET A 152 10.85 13.59 -15.20
N MET A 153 10.61 14.76 -15.80
CA MET A 153 11.13 16.02 -15.27
C MET A 153 10.64 16.21 -13.82
N ARG A 154 11.57 16.54 -12.92
CA ARG A 154 11.28 16.77 -11.49
C ARG A 154 10.50 18.07 -11.31
N ASN A 155 9.18 17.99 -11.33
CA ASN A 155 8.26 19.11 -11.22
C ASN A 155 7.06 18.76 -10.31
N GLU A 156 6.11 19.69 -10.20
CA GLU A 156 4.91 19.52 -9.36
C GLU A 156 4.15 18.22 -9.68
N ALA A 157 4.13 17.79 -10.95
CA ALA A 157 3.39 16.60 -11.33
C ALA A 157 3.96 15.32 -10.73
N VAL A 158 5.28 15.15 -10.82
CA VAL A 158 5.97 14.00 -10.20
C VAL A 158 5.81 14.05 -8.68
N TRP A 159 5.89 15.23 -8.06
CA TRP A 159 5.81 15.36 -6.61
C TRP A 159 4.41 15.06 -6.07
N PHE A 160 3.34 15.48 -6.75
CA PHE A 160 1.97 15.12 -6.35
C PHE A 160 1.73 13.61 -6.47
N ILE A 161 2.19 12.97 -7.55
CA ILE A 161 2.08 11.51 -7.72
C ILE A 161 2.82 10.80 -6.57
N ARG A 162 4.08 11.17 -6.31
CA ARG A 162 4.88 10.57 -5.22
C ARG A 162 4.29 10.83 -3.85
N LEU A 163 3.75 12.01 -3.59
CA LEU A 163 3.06 12.34 -2.35
C LEU A 163 1.83 11.44 -2.13
N GLY A 164 1.03 11.23 -3.19
CA GLY A 164 -0.08 10.28 -3.16
C GLY A 164 0.38 8.86 -2.85
N SER A 165 1.36 8.36 -3.61
CA SER A 165 1.90 7.02 -3.40
C SER A 165 2.47 6.83 -1.99
N ALA A 166 3.21 7.80 -1.44
CA ALA A 166 3.76 7.70 -0.09
C ALA A 166 2.68 7.65 1.01
N VAL A 167 1.62 8.46 0.89
CA VAL A 167 0.49 8.44 1.84
C VAL A 167 -0.26 7.11 1.79
N GLU A 168 -0.51 6.57 0.60
CA GLU A 168 -1.17 5.28 0.42
C GLU A 168 -0.28 4.11 0.91
N ARG A 169 1.01 4.15 0.59
CA ARG A 169 2.00 3.14 1.02
C ARG A 169 2.09 3.06 2.54
N ALA A 170 2.11 4.21 3.22
CA ALA A 170 2.11 4.27 4.68
C ALA A 170 0.87 3.60 5.29
N ASP A 171 -0.31 3.87 4.72
CA ASP A 171 -1.58 3.28 5.16
C ASP A 171 -1.59 1.76 4.96
N ASN A 172 -1.21 1.30 3.77
CA ASN A 172 -1.12 -0.11 3.42
C ASN A 172 -0.17 -0.88 4.37
N THR A 173 1.03 -0.34 4.61
CA THR A 173 2.00 -0.96 5.54
C THR A 173 1.45 -1.01 6.96
N ALA A 174 0.83 0.07 7.45
CA ALA A 174 0.29 0.11 8.81
C ALA A 174 -0.81 -0.94 9.01
N ARG A 175 -1.76 -1.03 8.08
CA ARG A 175 -2.85 -2.02 8.12
C ARG A 175 -2.33 -3.46 8.02
N LEU A 176 -1.32 -3.70 7.18
CA LEU A 176 -0.71 -5.02 7.05
C LEU A 176 -0.10 -5.49 8.37
N ILE A 177 0.65 -4.63 9.05
CA ILE A 177 1.28 -4.96 10.33
C ILE A 177 0.22 -5.18 11.40
N ASP A 178 -0.78 -4.30 11.47
CA ASP A 178 -1.82 -4.33 12.51
C ASP A 178 -2.59 -5.66 12.50
N VAL A 179 -3.13 -6.03 11.34
CA VAL A 179 -3.93 -7.27 11.20
C VAL A 179 -3.05 -8.50 11.44
N LYS A 180 -1.81 -8.50 10.96
CA LYS A 180 -0.94 -9.67 11.09
C LYS A 180 -0.37 -9.82 12.50
N TYR A 181 -0.15 -8.73 13.22
CA TYR A 181 0.28 -8.79 14.61
C TYR A 181 -0.75 -9.53 15.47
N HIS A 182 -2.02 -9.17 15.37
CA HIS A 182 -3.11 -9.84 16.13
C HIS A 182 -3.25 -11.32 15.80
N LEU A 183 -3.04 -11.69 14.54
CA LEU A 183 -3.15 -13.09 14.10
C LEU A 183 -1.95 -13.94 14.52
N LEU A 184 -0.75 -13.36 14.61
CA LEU A 184 0.51 -14.08 14.84
C LEU A 184 1.02 -14.01 16.28
N LEU A 185 0.54 -13.06 17.07
CA LEU A 185 0.92 -12.88 18.47
C LEU A 185 -0.31 -12.65 19.37
N PRO A 186 -1.27 -13.60 19.41
CA PRO A 186 -2.38 -13.50 20.36
C PRO A 186 -1.86 -13.63 21.81
N GLU A 187 -2.47 -12.90 22.73
CA GLU A 187 -2.07 -12.89 24.15
C GLU A 187 -2.01 -14.31 24.73
N GLY A 188 -0.85 -14.69 25.26
CA GLY A 188 -0.63 -15.97 25.93
C GLY A 188 -0.25 -17.16 25.03
N ALA A 189 -0.13 -16.99 23.71
CA ALA A 189 0.35 -18.05 22.81
C ALA A 189 1.88 -18.17 22.81
N PRO A 190 2.44 -19.39 22.74
CA PRO A 190 3.88 -19.59 22.59
C PRO A 190 4.35 -19.02 21.24
N VAL A 191 5.26 -18.05 21.28
CA VAL A 191 5.84 -17.40 20.10
C VAL A 191 6.82 -18.34 19.40
N GLY A 192 6.68 -18.53 18.09
CA GLY A 192 7.75 -19.11 17.26
C GLY A 192 7.48 -20.49 16.68
N GLY A 193 6.22 -20.84 16.42
CA GLY A 193 5.89 -22.04 15.64
C GLY A 193 6.33 -21.91 14.18
N ILE A 194 6.45 -23.05 13.47
CA ILE A 194 6.80 -23.08 12.03
C ILE A 194 5.78 -22.29 11.19
N VAL A 195 4.49 -22.38 11.55
CA VAL A 195 3.39 -21.65 10.91
C VAL A 195 3.56 -20.14 11.05
N ASP A 196 4.08 -19.65 12.18
CA ASP A 196 4.32 -18.21 12.38
C ASP A 196 5.43 -17.72 11.45
N ARG A 197 6.49 -18.51 11.27
CA ARG A 197 7.65 -18.16 10.43
C ARG A 197 7.27 -17.98 8.96
N ASP A 198 6.41 -18.85 8.43
CA ASP A 198 5.96 -18.74 7.04
C ASP A 198 5.11 -17.48 6.85
N GLN A 199 4.22 -17.16 7.79
CA GLN A 199 3.41 -15.95 7.72
C GLN A 199 4.25 -14.67 7.84
N TRP A 200 5.25 -14.61 8.74
CA TRP A 200 6.18 -13.47 8.81
C TRP A 200 7.01 -13.34 7.53
N THR A 201 7.40 -14.46 6.91
CA THR A 201 8.08 -14.44 5.61
C THR A 201 7.16 -13.88 4.52
N THR A 202 5.88 -14.26 4.52
CA THR A 202 4.89 -13.74 3.58
C THR A 202 4.65 -12.24 3.76
N ILE A 203 4.68 -11.71 4.98
CA ILE A 203 4.64 -10.25 5.22
C ILE A 203 5.83 -9.58 4.52
N LEU A 204 7.05 -10.08 4.76
CA LEU A 204 8.25 -9.55 4.12
C LEU A 204 8.19 -9.66 2.58
N GLN A 205 7.60 -10.72 2.03
CA GLN A 205 7.40 -10.86 0.58
C GLN A 205 6.40 -9.82 0.04
N THR A 206 5.28 -9.61 0.75
CA THR A 206 4.24 -8.64 0.38
C THR A 206 4.84 -7.26 0.19
N VAL A 207 5.73 -6.83 1.10
CA VAL A 207 6.41 -5.52 1.03
C VAL A 207 7.79 -5.55 0.33
N SER A 208 8.17 -6.67 -0.30
CA SER A 208 9.49 -6.86 -0.94
C SER A 208 10.70 -6.58 -0.03
N ALA A 209 10.59 -6.94 1.25
CA ALA A 209 11.57 -6.66 2.29
C ALA A 209 12.43 -7.88 2.70
N VAL A 210 12.26 -9.05 2.08
CA VAL A 210 13.01 -10.28 2.46
C VAL A 210 14.52 -10.06 2.41
N THR A 211 15.03 -9.47 1.33
CA THR A 211 16.47 -9.19 1.18
C THR A 211 16.93 -8.10 2.15
N ALA A 212 16.14 -7.04 2.32
CA ALA A 212 16.45 -5.96 3.26
C ALA A 212 16.54 -6.47 4.71
N TYR A 213 15.62 -7.37 5.10
CA TYR A 213 15.63 -8.01 6.42
C TYR A 213 16.95 -8.76 6.65
N ARG A 214 17.35 -9.62 5.71
CA ARG A 214 18.60 -10.40 5.82
C ARG A 214 19.86 -9.54 5.82
N TRP A 215 19.77 -8.32 5.29
CA TRP A 215 20.90 -7.40 5.25
C TRP A 215 21.02 -6.59 6.56
N LEU A 216 19.89 -6.16 7.13
CA LEU A 216 19.85 -5.34 8.33
C LEU A 216 19.93 -6.15 9.63
N TYR A 217 19.46 -7.40 9.61
CA TYR A 217 19.40 -8.27 10.78
C TYR A 217 20.17 -9.55 10.52
N SER A 218 21.11 -9.86 11.42
CA SER A 218 21.89 -11.10 11.40
C SER A 218 21.19 -12.24 12.13
N GLU A 219 20.20 -11.93 12.98
CA GLU A 219 19.39 -12.94 13.65
C GLU A 219 18.47 -13.68 12.67
N GLY A 220 17.90 -14.79 13.13
CA GLY A 220 16.83 -15.48 12.41
C GLY A 220 15.59 -14.59 12.20
N LEU A 221 14.56 -15.15 11.56
CA LEU A 221 13.31 -14.42 11.40
C LEU A 221 12.62 -14.26 12.77
N GLU A 222 12.58 -13.03 13.27
CA GLU A 222 11.95 -12.70 14.55
C GLU A 222 10.84 -11.66 14.35
N PRO A 223 9.64 -11.88 14.92
CA PRO A 223 8.51 -10.96 14.79
C PRO A 223 8.84 -9.51 15.12
N ARG A 224 9.55 -9.28 16.24
CA ARG A 224 9.97 -7.94 16.69
C ARG A 224 10.84 -7.21 15.67
N LEU A 225 11.68 -7.94 14.92
CA LEU A 225 12.59 -7.37 13.93
C LEU A 225 11.87 -7.07 12.62
N VAL A 226 10.86 -7.88 12.26
CA VAL A 226 9.97 -7.54 11.13
C VAL A 226 9.19 -6.27 11.45
N ILE A 227 8.64 -6.15 12.66
CA ILE A 227 7.96 -4.93 13.11
C ILE A 227 8.94 -3.75 13.08
N ASP A 228 10.16 -3.90 13.60
CA ASP A 228 11.18 -2.83 13.57
C ASP A 228 11.50 -2.39 12.14
N LEU A 229 11.71 -3.34 11.24
CA LEU A 229 11.98 -3.08 9.82
C LEU A 229 10.88 -2.23 9.17
N LEU A 230 9.62 -2.57 9.45
CA LEU A 230 8.50 -1.91 8.79
C LEU A 230 8.07 -0.62 9.49
N LEU A 231 8.39 -0.43 10.76
CA LEU A 231 8.08 0.82 11.48
C LEU A 231 9.19 1.86 11.31
N THR A 232 10.43 1.52 11.68
CA THR A 232 11.46 2.52 12.05
C THR A 232 12.63 2.61 11.08
N ARG A 233 12.77 1.70 10.10
CA ARG A 233 13.93 1.65 9.19
C ARG A 233 13.70 2.44 7.90
N PRO A 234 14.22 3.67 7.76
CA PRO A 234 14.02 4.49 6.56
C PRO A 234 14.70 3.93 5.30
N GLU A 235 15.63 2.98 5.45
CA GLU A 235 16.31 2.32 4.33
C GLU A 235 15.35 1.49 3.47
N LEU A 236 14.24 1.03 4.04
CA LEU A 236 13.20 0.29 3.32
C LEU A 236 12.11 1.26 2.84
N PRO A 237 11.91 1.48 1.53
CA PRO A 237 10.92 2.46 1.03
C PRO A 237 9.48 2.23 1.50
N ARG A 238 9.11 0.97 1.81
CA ARG A 238 7.77 0.60 2.31
C ARG A 238 7.63 0.72 3.83
N SER A 239 8.69 1.05 4.58
CA SER A 239 8.56 1.30 6.01
C SER A 239 7.78 2.59 6.29
N LEU A 240 7.16 2.66 7.47
CA LEU A 240 6.44 3.85 7.90
C LEU A 240 7.39 5.06 8.01
N ALA A 241 8.61 4.85 8.50
CA ALA A 241 9.64 5.88 8.54
C ALA A 241 9.95 6.47 7.16
N ALA A 242 10.24 5.63 6.16
CA ALA A 242 10.55 6.09 4.81
C ALA A 242 9.36 6.83 4.17
N CYS A 243 8.13 6.33 4.35
CA CYS A 243 6.94 6.99 3.80
C CYS A 243 6.70 8.36 4.44
N VAL A 244 6.95 8.51 5.74
CA VAL A 244 6.83 9.79 6.45
C VAL A 244 7.90 10.78 5.99
N GLU A 245 9.14 10.32 5.80
CA GLU A 245 10.23 11.13 5.23
C GLU A 245 9.89 11.62 3.81
N GLU A 246 9.46 10.71 2.92
CA GLU A 246 9.07 11.04 1.55
C GLU A 246 7.90 12.03 1.53
N THR A 247 6.92 11.87 2.43
CA THR A 247 5.79 12.80 2.55
C THR A 247 6.25 14.22 2.90
N VAL A 248 7.16 14.35 3.88
CA VAL A 248 7.74 15.66 4.26
C VAL A 248 8.57 16.25 3.11
N GLU A 249 9.35 15.41 2.42
CA GLU A 249 10.15 15.82 1.27
C GLU A 249 9.25 16.41 0.16
N MET A 250 8.22 15.67 -0.26
CA MET A 250 7.34 16.07 -1.35
C MET A 250 6.55 17.34 -1.00
N LEU A 251 6.01 17.44 0.22
CA LEU A 251 5.36 18.66 0.70
C LEU A 251 6.32 19.86 0.72
N GLY A 252 7.56 19.65 1.15
CA GLY A 252 8.60 20.68 1.14
C GLY A 252 8.91 21.19 -0.27
N LEU A 253 9.03 20.29 -1.26
CA LEU A 253 9.26 20.65 -2.66
C LEU A 253 8.06 21.40 -3.26
N LEU A 254 6.85 20.89 -3.04
CA LEU A 254 5.61 21.54 -3.47
C LEU A 254 5.44 22.92 -2.85
N GLY A 255 5.70 23.05 -1.55
CA GLY A 255 5.63 24.33 -0.83
C GLY A 255 6.62 25.35 -1.37
N LYS A 256 7.87 24.96 -1.62
CA LYS A 256 8.90 25.84 -2.23
C LYS A 256 8.50 26.32 -3.62
N ARG A 257 7.83 25.47 -4.40
CA ARG A 257 7.48 25.75 -5.79
C ARG A 257 6.18 26.54 -5.95
N THR A 258 5.18 26.23 -5.13
CA THR A 258 3.82 26.78 -5.25
C THR A 258 3.56 27.94 -4.28
N GLY A 259 4.39 28.09 -3.25
CA GLY A 259 4.14 29.00 -2.12
C GLY A 259 3.05 28.51 -1.16
N LEU A 260 2.44 27.35 -1.42
CA LEU A 260 1.39 26.78 -0.58
C LEU A 260 1.99 25.86 0.48
N GLN A 261 2.39 26.44 1.60
CA GLN A 261 2.73 25.72 2.84
C GLN A 261 1.64 25.94 3.89
N GLY A 262 1.35 24.92 4.69
CA GLY A 262 0.21 25.02 5.61
C GLY A 262 0.09 23.89 6.64
N GLY A 263 -1.16 23.50 6.89
CA GLY A 263 -1.50 22.49 7.90
C GLY A 263 -0.87 21.13 7.61
N ALA A 264 -0.85 20.71 6.34
CA ALA A 264 -0.28 19.42 5.95
C ALA A 264 1.23 19.36 6.26
N ASP A 265 1.98 20.43 5.98
CA ASP A 265 3.41 20.51 6.30
C ASP A 265 3.66 20.37 7.80
N ARG A 266 2.88 21.08 8.63
CA ARG A 266 3.02 21.03 10.10
C ARG A 266 2.73 19.63 10.63
N MET A 267 1.65 19.00 10.15
CA MET A 267 1.28 17.64 10.52
C MET A 267 2.35 16.62 10.11
N ALA A 268 2.84 16.69 8.87
CA ALA A 268 3.87 15.79 8.37
C ALA A 268 5.19 15.95 9.14
N ARG A 269 5.64 17.18 9.42
CA ARG A 269 6.86 17.44 10.21
C ARG A 269 6.72 16.99 11.66
N ALA A 270 5.57 17.21 12.28
CA ALA A 270 5.31 16.73 13.64
C ALA A 270 5.35 15.19 13.71
N ARG A 271 4.77 14.52 12.70
CA ARG A 271 4.82 13.05 12.58
C ARG A 271 6.24 12.54 12.36
N LEU A 272 7.04 13.20 11.50
CA LEU A 272 8.45 12.86 11.31
C LEU A 272 9.26 13.01 12.60
N ALA A 273 9.04 14.11 13.34
CA ALA A 273 9.71 14.34 14.62
C ALA A 273 9.35 13.28 15.67
N ARG A 274 8.09 12.79 15.69
CA ARG A 274 7.70 11.64 16.52
C ARG A 274 8.40 10.36 16.04
N MET A 275 8.38 10.09 14.74
CA MET A 275 8.97 8.88 14.15
C MET A 275 10.45 8.72 14.49
N HIS A 276 11.25 9.80 14.46
CA HIS A 276 12.67 9.75 14.85
C HIS A 276 12.89 9.36 16.33
N LYS A 277 11.90 9.63 17.19
CA LYS A 277 11.94 9.28 18.61
C LYS A 277 11.35 7.90 18.90
N THR A 278 10.55 7.35 17.98
CA THR A 278 9.94 6.04 18.13
C THR A 278 11.01 4.95 18.29
N ARG A 279 10.78 4.04 19.24
CA ARG A 279 11.56 2.82 19.42
C ARG A 279 10.62 1.64 19.40
N THR A 280 10.91 0.65 18.55
CA THR A 280 10.03 -0.50 18.36
C THR A 280 9.72 -1.27 19.65
N PRO A 281 10.68 -1.52 20.56
CA PRO A 281 10.36 -2.18 21.83
C PRO A 281 9.33 -1.42 22.68
N GLU A 282 9.39 -0.09 22.71
CA GLU A 282 8.45 0.75 23.46
C GLU A 282 7.06 0.71 22.84
N VAL A 283 6.97 0.69 21.49
CA VAL A 283 5.69 0.55 20.78
C VAL A 283 5.06 -0.80 21.04
N ILE A 284 5.83 -1.89 20.99
CA ILE A 284 5.32 -3.24 21.26
C ILE A 284 4.80 -3.34 22.70
N VAL A 285 5.56 -2.87 23.68
CA VAL A 285 5.17 -2.90 25.11
C VAL A 285 3.99 -1.96 25.40
N GLY A 286 3.94 -0.81 24.75
CA GLY A 286 2.89 0.20 24.92
C GLY A 286 1.59 -0.07 24.16
N GLY A 287 1.53 -1.13 23.35
CA GLY A 287 0.39 -1.46 22.50
C GLY A 287 0.63 -1.09 21.03
N LEU A 288 1.02 -2.10 20.22
CA LEU A 288 1.28 -1.89 18.80
C LEU A 288 0.01 -1.55 18.02
N HIS A 289 -1.13 -2.17 18.37
CA HIS A 289 -2.41 -1.94 17.70
C HIS A 289 -2.90 -0.50 17.88
N GLU A 290 -2.85 0.00 19.11
CA GLU A 290 -3.25 1.35 19.47
C GLU A 290 -2.37 2.37 18.75
N TRP A 291 -1.06 2.10 18.70
CA TRP A 291 -0.11 2.95 18.00
C TRP A 291 -0.36 2.97 16.48
N LEU A 292 -0.60 1.82 15.85
CA LEU A 292 -0.90 1.72 14.42
C LEU A 292 -2.25 2.34 14.08
N SER A 293 -3.26 2.14 14.92
CA SER A 293 -4.59 2.77 14.78
C SER A 293 -4.50 4.29 14.84
N ALA A 294 -3.73 4.83 15.79
CA ALA A 294 -3.45 6.26 15.86
C ALA A 294 -2.70 6.74 14.60
N PHE A 295 -1.69 6.01 14.13
CA PHE A 295 -0.96 6.34 12.91
C PHE A 295 -1.86 6.37 11.66
N ILE A 296 -2.78 5.41 11.52
CA ILE A 296 -3.76 5.35 10.42
C ILE A 296 -4.71 6.54 10.47
N ALA A 297 -5.24 6.87 11.66
CA ALA A 297 -6.10 8.04 11.85
C ALA A 297 -5.37 9.36 11.52
N GLU A 298 -4.12 9.50 11.94
CA GLU A 298 -3.26 10.64 11.59
C GLU A 298 -2.98 10.72 10.09
N ASN A 299 -2.76 9.57 9.42
CA ASN A 299 -2.54 9.51 7.98
C ASN A 299 -3.77 10.01 7.19
N LEU A 300 -4.96 9.61 7.63
CA LEU A 300 -6.23 10.07 7.06
C LEU A 300 -6.47 11.57 7.32
N ALA A 301 -6.10 12.08 8.49
CA ALA A 301 -6.17 13.51 8.77
C ALA A 301 -5.18 14.30 7.90
N LEU A 302 -3.97 13.76 7.68
CA LEU A 302 -2.96 14.37 6.80
C LEU A 302 -3.44 14.42 5.34
N ASP A 303 -4.02 13.35 4.83
CA ASP A 303 -4.64 13.32 3.50
C ASP A 303 -5.68 14.44 3.32
N ARG A 304 -6.60 14.58 4.29
CA ARG A 304 -7.60 15.67 4.30
C ARG A 304 -6.93 17.05 4.32
N ALA A 305 -5.87 17.22 5.12
CA ALA A 305 -5.12 18.47 5.19
C ALA A 305 -4.40 18.79 3.87
N ILE A 306 -3.85 17.79 3.17
CA ILE A 306 -3.25 17.93 1.84
C ILE A 306 -4.33 18.42 0.85
N ALA A 307 -5.48 17.75 0.83
CA ALA A 307 -6.59 18.12 -0.04
C ALA A 307 -7.05 19.57 0.20
N GLN A 308 -7.19 19.98 1.46
CA GLN A 308 -7.55 21.36 1.81
C GLN A 308 -6.46 22.37 1.40
N GLN A 309 -5.18 22.07 1.69
CA GLN A 309 -4.05 22.96 1.43
C GLN A 309 -3.87 23.24 -0.07
N PHE A 310 -4.04 22.21 -0.91
CA PHE A 310 -3.95 22.34 -2.37
C PHE A 310 -5.30 22.51 -3.07
N ARG A 311 -6.38 22.67 -2.30
CA ARG A 311 -7.75 22.95 -2.75
C ARG A 311 -8.28 21.92 -3.74
N PHE A 312 -8.08 20.63 -3.47
CA PHE A 312 -8.67 19.57 -4.28
C PHE A 312 -10.19 19.79 -4.33
N ILE A 313 -10.74 19.80 -5.55
CA ILE A 313 -12.17 20.01 -5.85
C ILE A 313 -12.76 18.67 -6.24
#